data_AF-A0AAW1D3L0-F1
#
_entry.id   AF-A0AAW1D3L0-F1
#
_cell.length_a   1.000
_cell.length_b   1.000
_cell.length_c   1.000
_cell.angle_alpha   90.00
_cell.angle_beta   90.00
_cell.angle_gamma   90.00
#
_symmetry.space_group_name_H-M   'P 1'
#
loop_
_entity.id
_entity.type
_entity.pdbx_description
1 polymer ?
#
loop_
_entity_poly.entity_id
_entity_poly.type
_entity_poly.pdbx_seq_one_letter_code
_entity_poly.pdbx_strand_id
1 'polypeptide(L)'
;MCIDIYLAFSSVRLRGSRGGDIRKLVFYSLYAWGMPLIILLITVTVDFSDLVPDNSPFKPKIGIQKCFFDDRSSAYMYFYGPMGVLICTNLILFAITAYRIWRTSKETAALNRGDSRRHSDKQENERFKLYVKLFLVMGINWVAELISFILGKQVPQYFWYLTDLTNTLQGVFIFIIFVWKRKVRRLIWDRVCMMTGRSTRISRSSRGGTSSDATDATSINNTAVSQLRLKPIGLVK
;
A
#
# COMPACT_ATOMS: atom_id res chain seq x y z
N MET A 1 -4.32 4.70 4.76
CA MET A 1 -4.11 4.53 3.31
C MET A 1 -4.87 5.55 2.47
N CYS A 2 -6.20 5.68 2.59
CA CYS A 2 -6.94 6.61 1.73
C CYS A 2 -6.64 8.09 1.96
N ILE A 3 -6.19 8.48 3.16
CA ILE A 3 -5.64 9.82 3.42
C ILE A 3 -4.38 10.07 2.57
N ASP A 4 -3.44 9.11 2.55
CA ASP A 4 -2.21 9.22 1.76
C ASP A 4 -2.49 9.26 0.26
N ILE A 5 -3.45 8.46 -0.21
CA ILE A 5 -3.92 8.49 -1.61
C ILE A 5 -4.56 9.85 -1.93
N TYR A 6 -5.50 10.30 -1.10
CA TYR A 6 -6.16 11.61 -1.26
C TYR A 6 -5.13 12.74 -1.30
N LEU A 7 -4.14 12.72 -0.39
CA LEU A 7 -3.06 13.69 -0.35
C LEU A 7 -2.11 13.57 -1.53
N ALA A 8 -1.79 12.36 -2.02
CA ALA A 8 -0.96 12.17 -3.20
C ALA A 8 -1.62 12.77 -4.46
N PHE A 9 -2.93 12.59 -4.60
CA PHE A 9 -3.70 13.14 -5.72
C PHE A 9 -4.09 14.62 -5.55
N SER A 10 -4.09 15.16 -4.33
CA SER A 10 -4.27 16.59 -4.09
C SER A 10 -2.97 17.39 -4.14
N SER A 11 -1.85 16.77 -3.75
CA SER A 11 -0.52 17.38 -3.68
C SER A 11 0.36 17.15 -4.91
N VAL A 12 -0.24 16.91 -6.08
CA VAL A 12 0.43 16.95 -7.41
C VAL A 12 1.29 18.24 -7.60
N ARG A 13 1.26 19.20 -6.67
CA ARG A 13 2.05 20.44 -6.65
C ARG A 13 3.21 20.55 -5.64
N LEU A 14 3.40 19.67 -4.65
CA LEU A 14 4.39 19.92 -3.58
C LEU A 14 5.22 18.67 -3.23
N ARG A 15 6.21 18.37 -4.08
CA ARG A 15 7.19 17.30 -3.83
C ARG A 15 8.56 17.92 -3.56
N GLY A 16 9.07 17.78 -2.33
CA GLY A 16 10.51 17.93 -2.09
C GLY A 16 10.93 18.42 -0.70
N SER A 17 10.96 17.53 0.30
CA SER A 17 11.98 17.57 1.37
C SER A 17 11.99 16.24 2.14
N ARG A 18 13.16 15.56 2.19
CA ARG A 18 13.35 14.28 2.92
C ARG A 18 12.94 14.37 4.40
N GLY A 19 13.08 15.54 5.02
CA GLY A 19 12.67 15.77 6.42
C GLY A 19 11.14 15.76 6.61
N GLY A 20 10.37 16.13 5.58
CA GLY A 20 8.91 16.08 5.62
C GLY A 20 8.36 14.64 5.56
N ASP A 21 9.03 13.74 4.84
CA ASP A 21 8.56 12.37 4.67
C ASP A 21 8.74 11.51 5.94
N ILE A 22 9.85 11.71 6.68
CA ILE A 22 10.05 11.03 7.98
C ILE A 22 9.06 11.53 9.02
N ARG A 23 8.81 12.84 9.10
CA ARG A 23 7.80 13.41 10.03
C ARG A 23 6.41 12.85 9.75
N LYS A 24 6.02 12.75 8.46
CA LYS A 24 4.75 12.12 8.06
C LYS A 24 4.70 10.65 8.48
N LEU A 25 5.78 9.90 8.27
CA LEU A 25 5.85 8.49 8.67
C LEU A 25 5.66 8.34 10.18
N VAL A 26 6.39 9.10 11.00
CA VAL A 26 6.28 9.07 12.46
C VAL A 26 4.85 9.39 12.91
N PHE A 27 4.25 10.45 12.35
CA PHE A 27 2.88 10.81 12.69
C PHE A 27 1.87 9.71 12.33
N TYR A 28 1.99 9.12 11.13
CA TYR A 28 1.14 8.00 10.74
C TYR A 28 1.35 6.76 11.59
N SER A 29 2.58 6.47 12.00
CA SER A 29 2.89 5.36 12.90
C SER A 29 2.28 5.60 14.29
N LEU A 30 2.46 6.79 14.87
CA LEU A 30 1.86 7.14 16.15
C LEU A 30 0.33 7.02 16.12
N TYR A 31 -0.31 7.48 15.04
CA TYR A 31 -1.75 7.31 14.87
C TYR A 31 -2.16 5.83 14.74
N ALA A 32 -1.47 5.07 13.88
CA ALA A 32 -1.82 3.69 13.58
C ALA A 32 -1.63 2.73 14.76
N TRP A 33 -0.59 2.94 15.58
CA TRP A 33 -0.30 2.12 16.75
C TRP A 33 -0.95 2.67 18.03
N GLY A 34 -0.97 4.00 18.18
CA GLY A 34 -1.48 4.67 19.36
C GLY A 34 -2.99 4.53 19.51
N MET A 35 -3.77 4.72 18.44
CA MET A 35 -5.24 4.64 18.55
C MET A 35 -5.73 3.24 19.00
N PRO A 36 -5.28 2.12 18.42
CA PRO A 36 -5.63 0.80 18.93
C PRO A 36 -5.16 0.55 20.36
N LEU A 37 -3.96 1.02 20.71
CA LEU A 37 -3.42 0.87 22.06
C LEU A 37 -4.25 1.63 23.09
N ILE A 38 -4.71 2.84 22.77
CA ILE A 38 -5.59 3.64 23.63
C ILE A 38 -6.93 2.91 23.83
N ILE A 39 -7.55 2.44 22.74
CA ILE A 39 -8.82 1.69 22.83
C ILE A 39 -8.64 0.43 23.69
N LEU A 40 -7.53 -0.30 23.50
CA LEU A 40 -7.19 -1.47 24.28
C LEU A 40 -7.03 -1.14 25.77
N LEU A 41 -6.24 -0.11 26.11
CA LEU A 41 -6.03 0.31 27.49
C LEU A 41 -7.34 0.69 28.17
N ILE A 42 -8.21 1.43 27.49
CA ILE A 42 -9.54 1.77 28.02
C ILE A 42 -10.35 0.49 28.25
N THR A 43 -10.38 -0.41 27.27
CA THR A 43 -11.13 -1.67 27.37
C THR A 43 -10.66 -2.51 28.56
N VAL A 44 -9.34 -2.70 28.70
CA VAL A 44 -8.72 -3.43 29.81
C VAL A 44 -9.00 -2.75 31.15
N THR A 45 -8.85 -1.43 31.23
CA THR A 45 -9.09 -0.68 32.47
C THR A 45 -10.54 -0.84 32.92
N VAL A 46 -11.50 -0.74 32.00
CA VAL A 46 -12.93 -0.91 32.32
C VAL A 46 -13.24 -2.35 32.72
N ASP A 47 -12.63 -3.33 32.05
CA ASP A 47 -12.85 -4.76 32.33
C ASP A 47 -12.37 -5.16 33.73
N PHE A 48 -11.21 -4.66 34.16
CA PHE A 48 -10.64 -4.90 35.49
C PHE A 48 -11.10 -3.91 36.57
N SER A 49 -11.85 -2.86 36.22
CA SER A 49 -12.34 -1.89 37.20
C SER A 49 -13.57 -2.42 37.94
N ASP A 50 -13.53 -2.30 39.27
CA ASP A 50 -14.70 -2.52 40.14
C ASP A 50 -15.69 -1.34 40.11
N LEU A 51 -15.29 -0.23 39.49
CA LEU A 51 -16.11 0.98 39.33
C LEU A 51 -17.31 0.76 38.40
N VAL A 52 -17.23 -0.23 37.53
CA VAL A 52 -18.27 -0.55 36.56
C VAL A 52 -18.96 -1.85 36.98
N PRO A 53 -20.24 -1.79 37.38
CA PRO A 53 -21.01 -2.96 37.79
C PRO A 53 -21.03 -4.05 36.72
N ASP A 54 -20.98 -5.31 37.14
CA ASP A 54 -20.97 -6.46 36.23
C ASP A 54 -22.27 -6.59 35.41
N ASN A 55 -23.37 -6.01 35.87
CA ASN A 55 -24.63 -5.98 35.13
C ASN A 55 -24.72 -4.84 34.11
N SER A 56 -23.71 -3.96 34.03
CA SER A 56 -23.73 -2.83 33.10
C SER A 56 -23.34 -3.24 31.66
N PRO A 57 -23.94 -2.60 30.63
CA PRO A 57 -23.65 -2.89 29.22
C PRO A 57 -22.28 -2.39 28.75
N PHE A 58 -21.58 -1.65 29.60
CA PHE A 58 -20.27 -1.05 29.35
C PHE A 58 -19.11 -1.96 29.76
N LYS A 59 -19.38 -3.03 30.51
CA LYS A 59 -18.36 -3.98 30.95
C LYS A 59 -18.09 -5.02 29.86
N PRO A 60 -16.85 -5.07 29.30
CA PRO A 60 -16.51 -5.94 28.17
C PRO A 60 -16.69 -7.45 28.44
N LYS A 61 -16.39 -7.91 29.67
CA LYS A 61 -16.47 -9.32 30.10
C LYS A 61 -15.71 -10.26 29.19
N ILE A 62 -14.51 -9.87 28.77
CA ILE A 62 -13.72 -10.64 27.82
C ILE A 62 -13.24 -11.93 28.50
N GLY A 63 -13.43 -13.08 27.84
CA GLY A 63 -12.88 -14.36 28.33
C GLY A 63 -13.72 -15.08 29.39
N ILE A 64 -14.90 -14.56 29.76
CA ILE A 64 -15.80 -15.23 30.72
C ILE A 64 -16.59 -16.34 30.04
N GLN A 65 -17.40 -16.00 29.02
CA GLN A 65 -18.22 -16.95 28.26
C GLN A 65 -17.66 -17.24 26.85
N LYS A 66 -16.94 -16.28 26.28
CA LYS A 66 -16.33 -16.34 24.95
C LYS A 66 -14.93 -15.75 25.02
N CYS A 67 -14.03 -16.22 24.16
CA CYS A 67 -12.73 -15.57 23.93
C CYS A 67 -12.86 -14.27 23.10
N PHE A 68 -13.93 -13.52 23.34
CA PHE A 68 -14.29 -12.26 22.72
C PHE A 68 -15.31 -11.54 23.61
N PHE A 69 -15.70 -10.31 23.25
CA PHE A 69 -16.76 -9.57 23.95
C PHE A 69 -18.03 -10.43 24.09
N ASP A 70 -18.51 -10.58 25.31
CA ASP A 70 -19.70 -11.38 25.58
C ASP A 70 -20.97 -10.67 25.09
N ASP A 71 -21.07 -9.37 25.42
CA ASP A 71 -22.20 -8.53 25.08
C ASP A 71 -22.01 -7.78 23.75
N ARG A 72 -23.10 -7.70 22.97
CA ARG A 72 -23.14 -7.04 21.66
C ARG A 72 -22.95 -5.52 21.77
N SER A 73 -23.43 -4.87 22.82
CA SER A 73 -23.22 -3.43 23.03
C SER A 73 -21.75 -3.13 23.33
N SER A 74 -21.11 -3.95 24.17
CA SER A 74 -19.68 -3.83 24.45
C SER A 74 -18.82 -4.07 23.21
N ALA A 75 -19.12 -5.13 22.43
CA ALA A 75 -18.44 -5.40 21.16
C ALA A 75 -18.57 -4.22 20.17
N TYR A 76 -19.77 -3.62 20.10
CA TYR A 76 -20.00 -2.43 19.28
C TYR A 76 -19.18 -1.24 19.77
N MET A 77 -19.22 -0.93 21.07
CA MET A 77 -18.62 0.28 21.60
C MET A 77 -17.08 0.29 21.51
N TYR A 78 -16.44 -0.84 21.79
CA TYR A 78 -14.97 -0.93 21.85
C TYR A 78 -14.33 -1.42 20.55
N PHE A 79 -15.07 -2.12 19.68
CA PHE A 79 -14.49 -2.72 18.47
C PHE A 79 -15.21 -2.30 17.18
N TYR A 80 -16.46 -2.73 16.98
CA TYR A 80 -17.15 -2.55 15.69
C TYR A 80 -17.53 -1.09 15.39
N GLY A 81 -17.74 -0.25 16.41
CA GLY A 81 -18.04 1.17 16.29
C GLY A 81 -16.85 1.96 15.77
N PRO A 82 -15.70 1.97 16.49
CA PRO A 82 -14.47 2.58 16.00
C PRO A 82 -14.05 2.06 14.62
N MET A 83 -14.15 0.75 14.41
CA MET A 83 -13.91 0.11 13.11
C MET A 83 -14.85 0.62 12.02
N GLY A 84 -16.15 0.74 12.30
CA GLY A 84 -17.16 1.26 11.38
C GLY A 84 -16.87 2.70 10.96
N VAL A 85 -16.53 3.58 11.92
CA VAL A 85 -16.15 4.98 11.64
C VAL A 85 -14.93 5.04 10.71
N LEU A 86 -13.93 4.19 10.95
CA LEU A 86 -12.74 4.09 10.09
C LEU A 86 -13.11 3.63 8.67
N ILE A 87 -13.97 2.63 8.54
CA ILE A 87 -14.43 2.12 7.23
C ILE A 87 -15.22 3.20 6.48
N CYS A 88 -16.19 3.85 7.13
CA CYS A 88 -16.99 4.91 6.52
C CYS A 88 -16.12 6.07 6.03
N THR A 89 -15.20 6.55 6.88
CA THR A 89 -14.26 7.61 6.51
C THR A 89 -13.40 7.20 5.31
N ASN A 90 -12.93 5.96 5.30
CA ASN A 90 -12.10 5.41 4.24
C ASN A 90 -12.87 5.28 2.91
N LEU A 91 -14.13 4.84 2.95
CA LEU A 91 -15.05 4.80 1.80
C LEU A 91 -15.31 6.19 1.20
N ILE A 92 -15.59 7.19 2.04
CA ILE A 92 -15.84 8.57 1.58
C ILE A 92 -14.60 9.14 0.90
N LEU A 93 -13.42 9.02 1.52
CA LEU A 93 -12.16 9.50 0.93
C LEU A 93 -11.83 8.78 -0.38
N PHE A 94 -12.09 7.48 -0.44
CA PHE A 94 -11.90 6.69 -1.65
C PHE A 94 -12.84 7.16 -2.77
N ALA A 95 -14.13 7.37 -2.47
CA ALA A 95 -15.12 7.86 -3.44
C ALA A 95 -14.74 9.24 -4.01
N ILE A 96 -14.32 10.18 -3.14
CA ILE A 96 -13.84 11.51 -3.55
C ILE A 96 -12.62 11.38 -4.48
N THR A 97 -11.65 10.53 -4.11
CA THR A 97 -10.44 10.32 -4.90
C THR A 97 -10.77 9.70 -6.26
N ALA A 98 -11.60 8.65 -6.28
CA ALA A 98 -12.04 7.98 -7.51
C ALA A 98 -12.79 8.94 -8.45
N TYR A 99 -13.69 9.76 -7.91
CA TYR A 99 -14.40 10.78 -8.68
C TYR A 99 -13.44 11.81 -9.29
N ARG A 100 -12.46 12.30 -8.51
CA ARG A 100 -11.46 13.26 -9.00
C ARG A 100 -10.59 12.69 -10.12
N ILE A 101 -10.18 11.44 -9.99
CA ILE A 101 -9.37 10.74 -11.00
C ILE A 101 -10.19 10.49 -12.27
N TRP A 102 -11.45 10.07 -12.12
CA TRP A 102 -12.34 9.87 -13.26
C TRP A 102 -12.54 11.17 -14.06
N ARG A 103 -12.79 12.29 -13.36
CA ARG A 103 -12.92 13.60 -13.97
C ARG A 103 -11.63 14.05 -14.68
N THR A 104 -10.49 13.95 -14.00
CA THR A 104 -9.19 14.32 -14.57
C THR A 104 -8.85 13.45 -15.79
N SER A 105 -9.16 12.15 -15.75
CA SER A 105 -8.94 11.24 -16.88
C SER A 105 -9.78 11.63 -18.10
N LYS A 106 -11.02 12.11 -17.89
CA LYS A 106 -11.90 12.58 -18.97
C LYS A 106 -11.41 13.88 -19.59
N GLU A 107 -10.95 14.83 -18.78
CA GLU A 107 -10.39 16.11 -19.23
C GLU A 107 -9.06 15.91 -20.00
N THR A 108 -8.20 15.01 -19.53
CA THR A 108 -6.92 14.70 -20.18
C THR A 108 -7.07 13.91 -21.48
N ALA A 109 -8.11 13.06 -21.60
CA ALA A 109 -8.43 12.37 -22.85
C ALA A 109 -8.88 13.33 -23.97
N ALA A 110 -9.47 14.48 -23.62
CA ALA A 110 -9.86 15.51 -24.58
C ALA A 110 -8.69 16.41 -25.04
N LEU A 111 -7.59 16.45 -24.27
CA LEU A 111 -6.47 17.39 -24.49
C LEU A 111 -5.18 16.73 -25.02
N ASN A 112 -5.05 15.41 -24.98
CA ASN A 112 -3.77 14.75 -25.27
C ASN A 112 -3.55 14.40 -26.76
N ARG A 113 -2.99 15.39 -27.49
CA ARG A 113 -2.22 15.22 -28.74
C ARG A 113 -0.69 15.27 -28.54
N GLY A 114 -0.18 15.31 -27.30
CA GLY A 114 1.26 15.44 -27.00
C GLY A 114 1.84 14.32 -26.12
N ASP A 115 3.03 13.82 -26.48
CA ASP A 115 3.64 12.57 -25.95
C ASP A 115 4.20 12.65 -24.51
N SER A 116 4.61 13.83 -24.04
CA SER A 116 5.38 13.95 -22.78
C SER A 116 4.55 13.75 -21.50
N ARG A 117 3.25 14.12 -21.51
CA ARG A 117 2.35 13.94 -20.35
C ARG A 117 1.80 12.51 -20.21
N ARG A 118 1.79 11.75 -21.31
CA ARG A 118 1.22 10.40 -21.35
C ARG A 118 1.95 9.40 -20.45
N HIS A 119 3.25 9.61 -20.21
CA HIS A 119 4.07 8.70 -19.40
C HIS A 119 3.87 8.91 -17.88
N SER A 120 3.63 10.14 -17.42
CA SER A 120 3.26 10.42 -16.01
C SER A 120 1.86 9.92 -15.70
N ASP A 121 0.89 10.17 -16.59
CA ASP A 121 -0.50 9.73 -16.41
C ASP A 121 -0.60 8.21 -16.31
N LYS A 122 0.13 7.47 -17.14
CA LYS A 122 0.16 6.01 -17.11
C LYS A 122 0.72 5.47 -15.78
N GLN A 123 1.75 6.11 -15.23
CA GLN A 123 2.33 5.74 -13.94
C GLN A 123 1.35 6.01 -12.78
N GLU A 124 0.64 7.13 -12.80
CA GLU A 124 -0.37 7.46 -11.79
C GLU A 124 -1.57 6.51 -11.86
N ASN A 125 -2.02 6.16 -13.06
CA ASN A 125 -3.12 5.22 -13.26
C ASN A 125 -2.76 3.80 -12.77
N GLU A 126 -1.52 3.36 -12.96
CA GLU A 126 -1.03 2.08 -12.42
C GLU A 126 -0.96 2.07 -10.88
N ARG A 127 -0.57 3.19 -10.26
CA ARG A 127 -0.60 3.36 -8.80
C ARG A 127 -2.04 3.37 -8.28
N PHE A 128 -2.93 4.08 -8.95
CA PHE A 128 -4.35 4.08 -8.61
C PHE A 128 -4.95 2.68 -8.68
N LYS A 129 -4.73 1.94 -9.77
CA LYS A 129 -5.19 0.54 -9.90
C LYS A 129 -4.69 -0.36 -8.76
N LEU A 130 -3.45 -0.17 -8.31
CA LEU A 130 -2.93 -0.88 -7.15
C LEU A 130 -3.71 -0.52 -5.88
N TYR A 131 -3.93 0.77 -5.63
CA TYR A 131 -4.66 1.25 -4.47
C TYR A 131 -6.12 0.81 -4.47
N VAL A 132 -6.79 0.81 -5.62
CA VAL A 132 -8.15 0.26 -5.78
C VAL A 132 -8.16 -1.22 -5.43
N LYS A 133 -7.23 -2.01 -6.00
CA LYS A 133 -7.16 -3.44 -5.72
C LYS A 133 -6.94 -3.72 -4.22
N LEU A 134 -6.11 -2.90 -3.58
CA LEU A 134 -5.83 -3.00 -2.16
C LEU A 134 -7.02 -2.58 -1.29
N PHE A 135 -7.70 -1.51 -1.68
CA PHE A 135 -8.91 -1.04 -1.02
C PHE A 135 -10.03 -2.07 -1.12
N LEU A 136 -10.22 -2.71 -2.28
CA LEU A 136 -11.23 -3.77 -2.43
C LEU A 136 -10.91 -4.98 -1.56
N VAL A 137 -9.68 -5.48 -1.59
CA VAL A 137 -9.30 -6.67 -0.79
C VAL A 137 -9.41 -6.41 0.71
N MET A 138 -9.01 -5.22 1.18
CA MET A 138 -9.08 -4.90 2.61
C MET A 138 -10.51 -4.47 3.00
N GLY A 139 -11.09 -3.52 2.27
CA GLY A 139 -12.37 -2.90 2.58
C GLY A 139 -13.58 -3.85 2.49
N ILE A 140 -13.62 -4.76 1.50
CA ILE A 140 -14.73 -5.70 1.36
C ILE A 140 -14.78 -6.67 2.54
N ASN A 141 -13.63 -7.21 2.97
CA ASN A 141 -13.57 -8.10 4.12
C ASN A 141 -14.07 -7.40 5.39
N TRP A 142 -13.58 -6.18 5.67
CA TRP A 142 -14.02 -5.42 6.84
C TRP A 142 -15.50 -5.00 6.80
N VAL A 143 -16.04 -4.69 5.61
CA VAL A 143 -17.48 -4.42 5.44
C VAL A 143 -18.29 -5.69 5.67
N ALA A 144 -17.84 -6.84 5.14
CA ALA A 144 -18.50 -8.12 5.34
C ALA A 144 -18.53 -8.51 6.83
N GLU A 145 -17.43 -8.31 7.56
CA GLU A 145 -17.35 -8.49 9.02
C GLU A 145 -18.34 -7.59 9.78
N LEU A 146 -18.45 -6.31 9.39
CA LEU A 146 -19.41 -5.39 10.00
C LEU A 146 -20.86 -5.82 9.71
N ILE A 147 -21.15 -6.31 8.50
CA ILE A 147 -22.46 -6.84 8.13
C ILE A 147 -22.75 -8.16 8.89
N SER A 148 -21.75 -9.02 9.10
CA SER A 148 -21.85 -10.23 9.94
C SER A 148 -22.28 -9.89 11.35
N PHE A 149 -21.65 -8.87 11.93
CA PHE A 149 -22.03 -8.39 13.23
C PHE A 149 -23.49 -7.91 13.27
N ILE A 150 -23.93 -7.11 12.29
CA ILE A 150 -25.27 -6.50 12.29
C ILE A 150 -26.36 -7.52 11.92
N LEU A 151 -26.18 -8.26 10.82
CA LEU A 151 -27.20 -9.10 10.17
C LEU A 151 -26.93 -10.61 10.29
N GLY A 152 -25.95 -11.03 11.11
CA GLY A 152 -25.49 -12.43 11.20
C GLY A 152 -26.58 -13.49 11.38
N LYS A 153 -27.69 -13.13 12.06
CA LYS A 153 -28.84 -14.02 12.29
C LYS A 153 -29.82 -14.10 11.11
N GLN A 154 -29.79 -13.14 10.20
CA GLN A 154 -30.73 -13.06 9.06
C GLN A 154 -30.17 -13.68 7.78
N VAL A 155 -28.84 -13.83 7.69
CA VAL A 155 -28.15 -14.37 6.51
C VAL A 155 -27.75 -15.83 6.76
N PRO A 156 -27.86 -16.73 5.77
CA PRO A 156 -27.43 -18.12 5.91
C PRO A 156 -25.96 -18.26 6.31
N GLN A 157 -25.67 -19.22 7.21
CA GLN A 157 -24.32 -19.43 7.77
C GLN A 157 -23.22 -19.70 6.73
N TYR A 158 -23.57 -20.30 5.59
CA TYR A 158 -22.62 -20.55 4.50
C TYR A 158 -21.97 -19.27 3.95
N PHE A 159 -22.68 -18.14 4.00
CA PHE A 159 -22.12 -16.86 3.57
C PHE A 159 -21.00 -16.41 4.51
N TRP A 160 -21.17 -16.61 5.82
CA TRP A 160 -20.16 -16.27 6.81
C TRP A 160 -18.92 -17.14 6.71
N TYR A 161 -19.06 -18.43 6.41
CA TYR A 161 -17.89 -19.29 6.14
C TYR A 161 -17.06 -18.80 4.95
N LEU A 162 -17.70 -18.29 3.90
CA LEU A 162 -16.99 -17.72 2.76
C LEU A 162 -16.23 -16.45 3.15
N THR A 163 -16.85 -15.55 3.93
CA THR A 163 -16.22 -14.31 4.37
C THR A 163 -15.08 -14.56 5.36
N ASP A 164 -15.23 -15.54 6.24
CA ASP A 164 -14.19 -15.93 7.21
C ASP A 164 -12.99 -16.56 6.48
N LEU A 165 -13.27 -17.35 5.43
CA LEU A 165 -12.23 -17.89 4.55
C LEU A 165 -11.48 -16.78 3.81
N THR A 166 -12.17 -15.77 3.27
CA THR A 166 -11.50 -14.65 2.59
C THR A 166 -10.71 -13.77 3.57
N ASN A 167 -11.20 -13.64 4.81
CA ASN A 167 -10.51 -12.93 5.89
C ASN A 167 -9.21 -13.64 6.29
N THR A 168 -9.24 -14.95 6.50
CA THR A 168 -8.04 -15.75 6.82
C THR A 168 -7.02 -15.78 5.68
N LEU A 169 -7.47 -15.82 4.42
CA LEU A 169 -6.61 -15.76 3.23
C LEU A 169 -6.18 -14.33 2.84
N GLN A 170 -6.61 -13.30 3.57
CA GLN A 170 -6.33 -11.90 3.23
C GLN A 170 -4.82 -11.64 3.09
N GLY A 171 -3.99 -12.24 3.94
CA GLY A 171 -2.53 -12.14 3.83
C GLY A 171 -1.97 -12.65 2.50
N VAL A 172 -2.53 -13.75 1.99
CA VAL A 172 -2.15 -14.34 0.68
C VAL A 172 -2.54 -13.40 -0.45
N PHE A 173 -3.73 -12.81 -0.41
CA PHE A 173 -4.15 -11.83 -1.42
C PHE A 173 -3.24 -10.59 -1.44
N ILE A 174 -2.86 -10.07 -0.27
CA ILE A 174 -1.92 -8.95 -0.14
C ILE A 174 -0.56 -9.32 -0.76
N PHE A 175 -0.04 -10.51 -0.47
CA PHE A 175 1.21 -11.00 -1.03
C PHE A 175 1.16 -11.05 -2.57
N ILE A 176 0.10 -11.62 -3.15
CA ILE A 176 -0.08 -11.70 -4.60
C ILE A 176 -0.18 -10.29 -5.22
N ILE A 177 -0.87 -9.36 -4.55
CA ILE A 177 -1.06 -7.99 -5.06
C ILE A 177 0.24 -7.20 -5.12
N PHE A 178 1.08 -7.30 -4.10
CA PHE A 178 2.27 -6.48 -3.97
C PHE A 178 3.54 -7.15 -4.47
N VAL A 179 3.74 -8.43 -4.13
CA VAL A 179 4.99 -9.16 -4.40
C VAL A 179 4.98 -9.78 -5.79
N TRP A 180 3.84 -10.33 -6.24
CA TRP A 180 3.72 -10.96 -7.57
C TRP A 180 3.64 -9.94 -8.73
N LYS A 181 4.11 -8.71 -8.56
CA LYS A 181 4.21 -7.77 -9.68
C LYS A 181 5.45 -8.08 -10.52
N ARG A 182 5.29 -8.16 -11.86
CA ARG A 182 6.42 -8.35 -12.80
C ARG A 182 7.58 -7.38 -12.55
N LYS A 183 7.29 -6.14 -12.18
CA LYS A 183 8.30 -5.12 -11.85
C LYS A 183 9.08 -5.46 -10.57
N VAL A 184 8.39 -5.88 -9.51
CA VAL A 184 9.01 -6.27 -8.24
C VAL A 184 9.82 -7.55 -8.43
N ARG A 185 9.26 -8.54 -9.11
CA ARG A 185 9.96 -9.79 -9.46
C ARG A 185 11.23 -9.54 -10.28
N ARG A 186 11.20 -8.66 -11.29
CA ARG A 186 12.40 -8.28 -12.04
C ARG A 186 13.44 -7.61 -11.16
N LEU A 187 13.06 -6.65 -10.31
CA LEU A 187 14.00 -5.99 -9.40
C LEU A 187 14.64 -6.96 -8.39
N ILE A 188 13.85 -7.91 -7.87
CA ILE A 188 14.35 -8.96 -6.99
C ILE A 188 15.29 -9.89 -7.77
N TRP A 189 14.89 -10.33 -8.97
CA TRP A 189 15.69 -11.20 -9.84
C TRP A 189 17.02 -10.53 -10.23
N ASP A 190 16.99 -9.25 -10.61
CA ASP A 190 18.18 -8.48 -10.96
C ASP A 190 19.15 -8.39 -9.77
N ARG A 191 18.64 -8.15 -8.55
CA ARG A 191 19.47 -8.18 -7.33
C ARG A 191 20.04 -9.57 -7.04
N VAL A 192 19.24 -10.62 -7.19
CA VAL A 192 19.70 -12.00 -6.98
C VAL A 192 20.74 -12.42 -8.02
N CYS A 193 20.56 -12.06 -9.30
CA CYS A 193 21.54 -12.29 -10.37
C CYS A 193 22.84 -11.51 -10.15
N MET A 194 22.76 -10.28 -9.65
CA MET A 194 23.96 -9.49 -9.28
C MET A 194 24.70 -10.12 -8.10
N MET A 195 24.00 -10.65 -7.09
CA MET A 195 24.62 -11.33 -5.94
C MET A 195 25.19 -12.71 -6.30
N THR A 196 24.62 -13.40 -7.29
CA THR A 196 25.12 -14.71 -7.78
C THR A 196 26.21 -14.59 -8.85
N GLY A 197 26.76 -13.38 -9.07
CA GLY A 197 27.91 -13.16 -9.95
C GLY A 197 27.63 -13.36 -11.44
N ARG A 198 26.37 -13.54 -11.85
CA ARG A 198 26.01 -13.75 -13.25
C ARG A 198 25.83 -12.39 -13.94
N SER A 199 26.97 -11.76 -14.25
CA SER A 199 27.05 -10.52 -15.04
C SER A 199 26.36 -10.72 -16.38
N THR A 200 25.08 -10.35 -16.49
CA THR A 200 24.43 -10.22 -17.78
C THR A 200 24.97 -8.94 -18.42
N ARG A 201 26.01 -9.07 -19.24
CA ARG A 201 26.43 -7.98 -20.13
C ARG A 201 25.27 -7.71 -21.07
N ILE A 202 24.50 -6.66 -20.78
CA ILE A 202 23.56 -6.11 -21.75
C ILE A 202 24.43 -5.43 -22.82
N SER A 203 24.74 -6.18 -23.88
CA SER A 203 25.30 -5.61 -25.10
C SER A 203 24.29 -4.61 -25.67
N ARG A 204 24.56 -3.31 -25.50
CA ARG A 204 23.93 -2.27 -26.30
C ARG A 204 24.41 -2.45 -27.73
N SER A 205 23.62 -3.11 -28.58
CA SER A 205 23.84 -3.09 -30.02
C SER A 205 23.44 -1.71 -30.54
N SER A 206 24.41 -0.82 -30.66
CA SER A 206 24.28 0.39 -31.47
C SER A 206 24.31 -0.03 -32.94
N ARG A 207 23.15 -0.29 -33.54
CA ARG A 207 23.03 -0.27 -35.01
C ARG A 207 22.58 1.14 -35.42
N GLY A 208 23.58 2.01 -35.59
CA GLY A 208 23.46 3.26 -36.33
C GLY A 208 23.36 2.96 -37.83
N GLY A 209 22.62 3.82 -38.52
CA GLY A 209 22.31 3.71 -39.94
C GLY A 209 23.52 3.85 -40.88
N THR A 210 23.27 3.37 -42.09
CA THR A 210 23.96 3.63 -43.36
C THR A 210 24.44 5.07 -43.54
N SER A 211 25.68 5.26 -44.02
CA SER A 211 26.02 5.73 -45.39
C SER A 211 27.52 6.10 -45.55
N SER A 212 28.13 5.49 -46.57
CA SER A 212 29.18 5.92 -47.51
C SER A 212 30.55 6.53 -47.10
N ASP A 213 31.59 5.86 -47.63
CA ASP A 213 32.87 6.34 -48.21
C ASP A 213 33.80 7.28 -47.42
N ALA A 214 34.98 6.76 -47.04
CA ALA A 214 36.24 6.94 -47.77
C ALA A 214 37.45 6.43 -46.95
N THR A 215 38.37 5.79 -47.66
CA THR A 215 39.70 5.29 -47.29
C THR A 215 40.61 6.30 -46.58
N ASP A 216 41.34 5.89 -45.52
CA ASP A 216 42.81 5.73 -45.62
C ASP A 216 43.49 5.13 -44.35
N ALA A 217 44.32 4.13 -44.66
CA ALA A 217 45.55 3.58 -44.08
C ALA A 217 46.04 3.90 -42.63
N THR A 218 46.36 2.83 -41.88
CA THR A 218 47.70 2.44 -41.33
C THR A 218 47.80 2.12 -39.81
N SER A 219 48.39 0.93 -39.55
CA SER A 219 49.07 0.39 -38.33
C SER A 219 48.26 0.22 -37.04
N ILE A 220 47.88 -1.00 -36.59
CA ILE A 220 48.65 -2.15 -36.05
C ILE A 220 49.12 -1.99 -34.58
N ASN A 221 48.44 -2.78 -33.74
CA ASN A 221 48.80 -3.48 -32.49
C ASN A 221 48.97 -2.76 -31.13
N ASN A 222 47.90 -2.89 -30.32
CA ASN A 222 47.76 -3.74 -29.12
C ASN A 222 48.81 -3.76 -27.98
N THR A 223 48.22 -3.86 -26.78
CA THR A 223 48.74 -4.25 -25.44
C THR A 223 49.51 -3.18 -24.66
N ALA A 224 49.31 -2.96 -23.36
CA ALA A 224 48.29 -3.33 -22.38
C ALA A 224 48.64 -2.60 -21.06
N VAL A 225 47.70 -2.60 -20.10
CA VAL A 225 47.92 -2.51 -18.64
C VAL A 225 47.94 -1.12 -17.97
N SER A 226 47.01 -1.00 -17.00
CA SER A 226 46.98 -0.13 -15.80
C SER A 226 46.67 1.37 -16.02
N GLN A 227 45.71 2.02 -15.36
CA GLN A 227 45.36 1.97 -13.95
C GLN A 227 43.88 2.38 -13.74
N LEU A 228 43.23 1.62 -12.87
CA LEU A 228 42.00 2.00 -12.17
C LEU A 228 42.31 3.11 -11.15
N ARG A 229 41.47 4.16 -11.07
CA ARG A 229 41.28 4.89 -9.81
C ARG A 229 39.79 5.09 -9.53
N LEU A 230 39.34 4.33 -8.54
CA LEU A 230 38.10 4.49 -7.79
C LEU A 230 37.97 5.92 -7.22
N LYS A 231 36.76 6.46 -7.19
CA LYS A 231 36.41 7.59 -6.32
C LYS A 231 35.38 7.11 -5.27
N PRO A 232 35.73 7.12 -3.97
CA PRO A 232 34.89 6.57 -2.92
C PRO A 232 33.84 7.55 -2.40
N ILE A 233 32.86 6.94 -1.74
CA ILE A 233 31.82 7.48 -0.87
C ILE A 233 32.44 8.30 0.26
N GLY A 234 31.93 9.51 0.48
CA GLY A 234 32.27 10.38 1.61
C GLY A 234 31.03 10.73 2.42
N LEU A 235 30.96 10.18 3.63
CA LEU A 235 30.20 10.65 4.78
C LEU A 235 30.60 12.10 5.12
N VAL A 236 29.64 12.95 5.45
CA VAL A 236 29.86 14.18 6.23
C VAL A 236 28.86 14.20 7.37
N LYS A 237 29.41 14.53 8.54
CA LYS A 237 28.87 14.55 9.91
C LYS A 237 27.49 15.19 10.06
#